data_AF-A0A352WRW0-F1
#
_entry.id   AF-A0A352WRW0-F1
#
_cell.length_a   1.000
_cell.length_b   1.000
_cell.length_c   1.000
_cell.angle_alpha   90.00
_cell.angle_beta   90.00
_cell.angle_gamma   90.00
#
_symmetry.space_group_name_H-M   'P 1'
#
loop_
_entity.id
_entity.type
_entity.pdbx_description
1 polymer ?
#
loop_
_entity_poly.entity_id
_entity_poly.type
_entity_poly.pdbx_seq_one_letter_code
_entity_poly.pdbx_strand_id
1 'polypeptide(L)'
;MKRIFTLLLLSLAFGLNAQERYLDEIFDEVQVTEDVQYAANITVITALQGLPPMQMPQLMDVYEPVGDTLTSRPLILLFHTGNFLPQYANGSPL
;
A
#
# COMPACT_ATOMS: atom_id res chain seq x y z
N MET A 1 1.84 -52.86 -8.31
CA MET A 1 2.67 -51.84 -7.61
C MET A 1 3.02 -50.63 -8.48
N LYS A 2 3.60 -50.79 -9.69
CA LYS A 2 3.98 -49.65 -10.56
C LYS A 2 2.82 -48.71 -10.94
N ARG A 3 1.63 -49.24 -11.23
CA ARG A 3 0.43 -48.44 -11.59
C ARG A 3 -0.12 -47.58 -10.44
N ILE A 4 0.03 -48.04 -9.19
CA ILE A 4 -0.38 -47.26 -8.01
C ILE A 4 0.51 -46.03 -7.84
N PHE A 5 1.82 -46.18 -8.06
CA PHE A 5 2.76 -45.05 -8.03
C PHE A 5 2.44 -44.02 -9.12
N THR A 6 2.07 -44.48 -10.32
CA THR A 6 1.65 -43.59 -11.41
C THR A 6 0.40 -42.79 -11.07
N LEU A 7 -0.61 -43.43 -10.46
CA LEU A 7 -1.85 -42.76 -10.05
C LEU A 7 -1.63 -41.76 -8.91
N LEU A 8 -0.76 -42.11 -7.96
CA LEU A 8 -0.41 -41.22 -6.85
C LEU A 8 0.31 -39.97 -7.34
N LEU A 9 1.24 -40.13 -8.30
CA LEU A 9 1.94 -39.02 -8.94
C LEU A 9 0.97 -38.10 -9.72
N LEU A 10 -0.01 -38.67 -10.44
CA LEU A 10 -1.03 -37.90 -11.16
C LEU A 10 -1.95 -37.12 -10.20
N SER A 11 -2.29 -37.69 -9.04
CA SER A 11 -3.14 -37.02 -8.05
C SER A 11 -2.48 -35.79 -7.42
N LEU A 12 -1.14 -35.79 -7.28
CA LEU A 12 -0.38 -34.63 -6.80
C LEU A 12 -0.45 -33.44 -7.78
N ALA A 13 -0.57 -33.69 -9.08
CA ALA A 13 -0.60 -32.63 -10.09
C ALA A 13 -1.88 -31.79 -10.05
N PHE A 14 -3.00 -32.35 -9.56
CA PHE A 14 -4.29 -31.65 -9.49
C PHE A 14 -4.40 -30.64 -8.33
N GLY A 15 -3.45 -30.64 -7.39
CA GLY A 15 -3.43 -29.71 -6.26
C GLY A 15 -2.52 -28.48 -6.45
N LEU A 16 -1.83 -28.39 -7.58
CA LEU A 16 -0.92 -27.27 -7.86
C LEU A 16 -1.71 -26.08 -8.39
N ASN A 17 -1.95 -25.08 -7.54
CA ASN A 17 -2.43 -23.78 -7.98
C ASN A 17 -1.21 -22.91 -8.33
N ALA A 18 -1.18 -22.38 -9.56
CA ALA A 18 -0.22 -21.36 -9.93
C ALA A 18 -0.79 -20.00 -9.50
N GLN A 19 -0.12 -19.33 -8.56
CA GLN A 19 -0.47 -17.96 -8.20
C GLN A 19 -0.05 -17.01 -9.32
N GLU A 20 -0.95 -16.11 -9.71
CA GLU A 20 -0.68 -15.03 -10.66
C GLU A 20 -0.32 -13.75 -9.90
N ARG A 21 0.98 -13.41 -9.91
CA ARG A 21 1.50 -12.23 -9.22
C ARG A 21 0.80 -10.95 -9.70
N TYR A 22 0.46 -10.08 -8.75
CA TYR A 22 -0.33 -8.83 -8.92
C TYR A 22 -1.83 -9.02 -9.15
N LEU A 23 -2.33 -10.26 -9.25
CA LEU A 23 -3.76 -10.56 -9.22
C LEU A 23 -4.14 -11.33 -7.95
N ASP A 24 -3.29 -12.29 -7.55
CA ASP A 24 -3.47 -13.09 -6.35
C ASP A 24 -2.67 -12.52 -5.16
N GLU A 25 -3.18 -12.77 -3.95
CA GLU A 25 -2.45 -12.53 -2.70
C GLU A 25 -1.37 -13.61 -2.53
N ILE A 26 -0.11 -13.16 -2.49
CA ILE A 26 1.07 -14.05 -2.45
C ILE A 26 2.03 -13.71 -1.30
N PHE A 27 1.72 -12.70 -0.49
CA PHE A 27 2.49 -12.28 0.68
C PHE A 27 1.55 -12.19 1.87
N ASP A 28 1.94 -12.78 2.99
CA ASP A 28 1.13 -12.80 4.21
C ASP A 28 1.41 -11.60 5.14
N GLU A 29 2.43 -10.79 4.82
CA GLU A 29 2.91 -9.70 5.66
C GLU A 29 3.33 -8.48 4.84
N VAL A 30 2.99 -7.29 5.35
CA VAL A 30 3.37 -5.99 4.81
C VAL A 30 4.14 -5.22 5.87
N GLN A 31 5.32 -4.74 5.51
CA GLN A 31 6.08 -3.78 6.30
C GLN A 31 5.63 -2.36 5.92
N VAL A 32 5.35 -1.54 6.95
CA VAL A 32 5.02 -0.13 6.78
C VAL A 32 6.16 0.73 7.34
N THR A 33 6.70 1.62 6.51
CA THR A 33 7.61 2.67 6.95
C THR A 33 6.81 3.96 7.03
N GLU A 34 6.47 4.37 8.26
CA GLU A 34 5.63 5.54 8.52
C GLU A 34 6.43 6.85 8.48
N ASP A 35 5.72 7.97 8.29
CA ASP A 35 6.24 9.33 8.44
C ASP A 35 7.46 9.66 7.55
N VAL A 36 7.55 9.04 6.36
CA VAL A 36 8.60 9.34 5.39
C VAL A 36 8.36 10.72 4.80
N GLN A 37 9.24 11.67 5.10
CA GLN A 37 9.16 13.00 4.50
C GLN A 37 9.53 12.93 3.00
N TYR A 38 8.55 13.18 2.13
CA TYR A 38 8.77 13.20 0.69
C TYR A 38 8.90 14.62 0.12
N ALA A 39 8.39 15.63 0.83
CA ALA A 39 8.47 17.02 0.42
C ALA A 39 8.35 17.99 1.62
N ALA A 40 8.46 19.28 1.34
CA ALA A 40 8.06 20.36 2.24
C ALA A 40 7.31 21.42 1.43
N ASN A 41 6.18 21.89 1.94
CA ASN A 41 5.36 22.88 1.25
C ASN A 41 4.72 23.88 2.24
N ILE A 42 4.31 25.05 1.76
CA ILE A 42 3.60 26.03 2.56
C ILE A 42 2.14 25.57 2.71
N THR A 43 1.68 25.44 3.94
CA THR A 43 0.30 25.09 4.25
C THR A 43 -0.47 26.28 4.80
N VAL A 44 -1.77 26.32 4.52
CA VAL A 44 -2.71 27.32 5.04
C VAL A 44 -3.40 26.86 6.32
N ILE A 45 -3.20 25.60 6.75
CA ILE A 45 -3.91 25.04 7.91
C ILE A 45 -3.60 25.78 9.22
N THR A 46 -2.44 26.43 9.29
CA THR A 46 -2.03 27.26 10.44
C THR A 46 -2.88 28.51 10.61
N ALA A 47 -3.55 28.97 9.56
CA ALA A 47 -4.51 30.06 9.64
C ALA A 47 -5.71 29.72 10.55
N LEU A 48 -6.04 28.43 10.72
CA LEU A 48 -7.06 27.98 11.69
C LEU A 48 -6.66 28.27 13.14
N GLN A 49 -5.37 28.51 13.40
CA GLN A 49 -4.82 28.88 14.71
C GLN A 49 -4.47 30.38 14.79
N GLY A 50 -4.85 31.18 13.79
CA GLY A 50 -4.52 32.60 13.73
C GLY A 50 -3.06 32.89 13.35
N LEU A 51 -2.33 31.89 12.86
CA LEU A 51 -0.94 32.02 12.43
C LEU A 51 -0.85 32.25 10.91
N PRO A 52 0.20 32.91 10.40
CA PRO A 52 0.42 33.01 8.96
C PRO A 52 0.67 31.62 8.33
N PRO A 53 0.43 31.46 7.02
CA PRO A 53 0.88 30.28 6.30
C PRO A 53 2.37 30.05 6.50
N MET A 54 2.76 28.80 6.72
CA MET A 54 4.15 28.43 6.97
C MET A 54 4.49 27.11 6.31
N GLN A 55 5.78 26.89 6.09
CA GLN A 55 6.27 25.63 5.55
C GLN A 55 6.06 24.50 6.56
N MET A 56 5.53 23.37 6.11
CA MET A 56 5.42 22.13 6.86
C MET A 56 5.92 20.96 6.02
N PRO A 57 6.46 19.90 6.66
CA PRO A 57 6.82 18.68 5.96
C PRO A 57 5.55 17.99 5.41
N GLN A 58 5.68 17.35 4.26
CA GLN A 58 4.68 16.44 3.73
C GLN A 58 5.20 15.02 3.91
N LEU A 59 4.41 14.21 4.61
CA LEU A 59 4.76 12.85 4.99
C LEU A 59 3.93 11.86 4.17
N MET A 60 4.51 10.70 3.94
CA MET A 60 3.84 9.54 3.36
C MET A 60 4.26 8.29 4.13
N ASP A 61 3.45 7.25 4.02
CA ASP A 61 3.82 5.92 4.47
C ASP A 61 4.19 5.07 3.25
N VAL A 62 5.21 4.23 3.40
CA VAL A 62 5.65 3.30 2.37
C VAL A 62 5.30 1.88 2.78
N TYR A 63 4.49 1.21 1.96
CA TYR A 63 4.01 -0.16 2.19
C TYR A 63 4.76 -1.12 1.27
N GLU A 64 5.44 -2.11 1.85
CA GLU A 64 6.23 -3.09 1.10
C GLU A 64 5.94 -4.52 1.59
N PRO A 65 5.78 -5.50 0.68
CA PRO A 65 5.62 -6.90 1.08
C PRO A 65 6.92 -7.44 1.69
N VAL A 66 6.80 -8.18 2.79
CA VAL A 66 7.94 -8.85 3.42
C VAL A 66 8.33 -10.08 2.61
N GLY A 67 9.64 -10.27 2.37
CA GLY A 67 10.18 -11.44 1.66
C GLY A 67 10.09 -11.37 0.13
N ASP A 68 9.66 -10.24 -0.44
CA ASP A 68 9.72 -10.05 -1.90
C ASP A 68 11.16 -9.87 -2.39
N THR A 69 11.51 -10.58 -3.46
CA THR A 69 12.86 -10.59 -4.04
C THR A 69 12.97 -9.77 -5.32
N LEU A 70 11.85 -9.27 -5.85
CA LEU A 70 11.87 -8.42 -7.04
C LEU A 70 12.37 -7.02 -6.72
N THR A 71 13.25 -6.50 -7.57
CA THR A 71 13.77 -5.13 -7.47
C THR A 71 13.02 -4.13 -8.35
N SER A 72 12.28 -4.61 -9.35
CA SER A 72 11.47 -3.81 -10.26
C SER A 72 10.01 -4.24 -10.17
N ARG A 73 9.20 -3.43 -9.50
CA ARG A 73 7.78 -3.67 -9.26
C ARG A 73 6.94 -2.46 -9.67
N PRO A 74 5.67 -2.64 -10.06
CA PRO A 74 4.75 -1.53 -10.23
C PRO A 74 4.64 -0.73 -8.93
N LEU A 75 4.68 0.60 -9.04
CA LEU A 75 4.47 1.51 -7.93
C LEU A 75 3.03 2.01 -7.96
N ILE A 76 2.33 1.88 -6.84
CA ILE A 76 1.03 2.51 -6.63
C ILE A 76 1.24 3.76 -5.80
N LEU A 77 0.82 4.90 -6.33
CA LEU A 77 0.77 6.16 -5.60
C LEU A 77 -0.68 6.46 -5.25
N LEU A 78 -1.03 6.27 -3.98
CA LEU A 78 -2.36 6.57 -3.46
C LEU A 78 -2.36 7.98 -2.86
N PHE A 79 -3.21 8.84 -3.41
CA PHE A 79 -3.41 10.20 -2.91
C PHE A 79 -4.80 10.32 -2.30
N HIS A 80 -4.89 10.97 -1.15
CA HIS A 80 -6.19 11.32 -0.57
C HIS A 80 -6.95 12.29 -1.51
N THR A 81 -8.26 12.42 -1.33
CA THR A 81 -9.14 13.26 -2.18
C THR A 81 -8.88 14.77 -2.11
N GLY A 82 -8.04 15.24 -1.17
CA GLY A 82 -7.66 16.64 -1.06
C GLY A 82 -8.62 17.48 -0.23
N ASN A 83 -9.28 16.86 0.76
CA ASN A 83 -10.06 17.59 1.74
C ASN A 83 -9.17 18.02 2.91
N PHE A 84 -8.40 19.08 2.68
CA PHE A 84 -7.29 19.52 3.52
C PHE A 84 -7.70 20.26 4.81
N LEU A 85 -9.00 20.37 5.06
CA LEU A 85 -9.56 21.02 6.24
C LEU A 85 -10.34 19.97 7.07
N PRO A 86 -10.37 20.08 8.41
CA PRO A 86 -11.19 19.22 9.26
C PRO A 86 -12.65 19.16 8.79
N GLN A 87 -13.33 18.03 9.00
CA GLN A 87 -14.69 17.75 8.50
C GLN A 87 -15.69 18.90 8.76
N TYR A 88 -15.59 19.57 9.90
CA TYR A 88 -16.50 20.68 10.25
C TYR A 88 -16.03 22.06 9.77
N ALA A 89 -14.78 22.18 9.34
CA ALA A 89 -14.18 23.43 8.84
C ALA A 89 -14.16 23.49 7.31
N ASN A 90 -14.29 22.35 6.63
CA ASN A 90 -14.14 22.24 5.18
C ASN A 90 -15.41 22.52 4.37
N GLY A 91 -16.55 22.75 5.04
CA GLY A 91 -17.84 23.03 4.40
C GLY A 91 -18.42 21.86 3.59
N SER A 92 -17.92 20.64 3.79
CA SER A 92 -18.44 19.44 3.12
C SER A 92 -19.80 19.05 3.71
N PRO A 93 -20.72 18.50 2.89
CA PRO A 93 -21.96 17.91 3.38
C PRO A 93 -21.68 16.82 4.43
N LEU A 94 -22.59 16.68 5.39
CA LEU A 94 -22.62 15.54 6.32
C LEU A 94 -23.12 14.28 5.62
#